data_AF-A0A943PZK6-F1
#
_entry.id   AF-A0A943PZK6-F1
#
_cell.length_a   1.000
_cell.length_b   1.000
_cell.length_c   1.000
_cell.angle_alpha   90.00
_cell.angle_beta   90.00
_cell.angle_gamma   90.00
#
_symmetry.space_group_name_H-M   'P 1'
#
loop_
_entity.id
_entity.type
_entity.pdbx_description
1 polymer ?
#
loop_
_entity_poly.entity_id
_entity_poly.type
_entity_poly.pdbx_seq_one_letter_code
_entity_poly.pdbx_strand_id
1 'polypeptide(L)'
;MYEIYPYFTNDGSVGLYSQADNDIYHSTYGALTEAYEKFILPADFENFFQKKSEIKILDICFGIGYNSKSFLNFIYNTQIDTDNNSKSKYIDKLYTDNAICKKSLSNAIRNKNLKIYIKAIDTDKILAGLAPFVICNKKNLPKNYKLPFNNEKIEKLLNKQIKNKIKFYEEINLILIMKIAEKSPEIFNTPEIFEILKSKKYEQFFAKNNALLAEFYNSQTGLYTPVKRLPAFLHNIYYRYISTSYKKASKWLKLNDFNFDLKIEDARKELLSDNNIYNFVFLDAFTPAKCPCLWTIDFFKLLYEHLDKDGMILTYSNSAAVRNAFINAGFSVGKIYTPSSDKFMGTIAVKNNALIKYELSEYDLNLIKTKAGIFYRDENLNAPNEAIIMSHQKDVQNSELISSSKFIKEYNKNYK
;
A
#
# COMPACT_ATOMS: atom_id res chain seq x y z
N MET A 1 1.72 -0.55 26.51
CA MET A 1 0.62 -0.50 25.52
C MET A 1 1.23 -0.05 24.21
N TYR A 2 1.02 -0.80 23.12
CA TYR A 2 1.47 -0.37 21.80
C TYR A 2 0.78 0.96 21.44
N GLU A 3 1.54 2.01 21.20
CA GLU A 3 1.00 3.35 21.00
C GLU A 3 1.08 3.76 19.53
N ILE A 4 -0.07 4.13 18.97
CA ILE A 4 -0.17 4.69 17.62
C ILE A 4 -0.63 6.14 17.68
N TYR A 5 -0.24 6.90 16.64
CA TYR A 5 -0.62 8.29 16.42
C TYR A 5 -1.39 8.43 15.10
N PRO A 6 -2.62 7.89 15.02
CA PRO A 6 -3.45 8.01 13.83
C PRO A 6 -3.99 9.43 13.66
N TYR A 7 -4.16 9.83 12.42
CA TYR A 7 -4.80 11.09 12.06
C TYR A 7 -5.50 10.94 10.70
N PHE A 8 -6.52 11.76 10.45
CA PHE A 8 -7.09 11.83 9.10
C PHE A 8 -6.22 12.70 8.21
N THR A 9 -5.80 12.12 7.09
CA THR A 9 -5.21 12.86 5.97
C THR A 9 -6.27 13.68 5.26
N ASN A 10 -5.86 14.57 4.34
CA ASN A 10 -6.82 15.44 3.68
C ASN A 10 -7.92 14.64 2.93
N ASP A 11 -7.65 13.42 2.43
CA ASP A 11 -8.59 12.65 1.60
C ASP A 11 -9.60 11.83 2.42
N GLY A 12 -9.53 11.96 3.73
CA GLY A 12 -10.39 11.24 4.67
C GLY A 12 -9.86 9.85 5.00
N SER A 13 -8.76 9.40 4.40
CA SER A 13 -8.08 8.18 4.82
C SER A 13 -7.23 8.44 6.08
N VAL A 14 -7.01 7.40 6.87
CA VAL A 14 -6.18 7.46 8.09
C VAL A 14 -4.70 7.33 7.74
N GLY A 15 -3.90 8.31 8.11
CA GLY A 15 -2.44 8.21 8.17
C GLY A 15 -1.99 7.84 9.60
N LEU A 16 -0.74 7.45 9.74
CA LEU A 16 -0.10 7.23 11.04
C LEU A 16 1.14 8.11 11.17
N TYR A 17 1.53 8.43 12.39
CA TYR A 17 2.80 9.07 12.71
C TYR A 17 3.65 8.14 13.58
N SER A 18 4.88 7.87 13.16
CA SER A 18 5.91 7.20 13.97
C SER A 18 6.64 8.26 14.80
N GLN A 19 6.43 8.25 16.11
CA GLN A 19 7.19 9.12 17.00
C GLN A 19 8.67 8.69 17.09
N ALA A 20 8.95 7.38 17.05
CA ALA A 20 10.31 6.86 17.10
C ALA A 20 11.17 7.36 15.94
N ASP A 21 10.60 7.39 14.73
CA ASP A 21 11.29 7.82 13.52
C ASP A 21 11.07 9.30 13.20
N ASN A 22 10.24 10.00 13.97
CA ASN A 22 9.72 11.33 13.64
C ASN A 22 9.24 11.41 12.18
N ASP A 23 8.45 10.43 11.76
CA ASP A 23 7.94 10.32 10.39
C ASP A 23 6.47 10.04 10.29
N ILE A 24 5.96 10.29 9.10
CA ILE A 24 4.57 10.07 8.75
C ILE A 24 4.50 8.83 7.86
N TYR A 25 3.64 7.88 8.21
CA TYR A 25 3.23 6.81 7.32
C TYR A 25 2.29 7.40 6.28
N HIS A 26 2.69 7.29 5.01
CA HIS A 26 2.03 7.90 3.87
C HIS A 26 1.96 9.44 3.93
N SER A 27 1.61 10.04 2.80
CA SER A 27 1.48 11.48 2.62
C SER A 27 0.27 12.02 3.35
N THR A 28 0.45 13.15 4.03
CA THR A 28 -0.64 13.94 4.62
C THR A 28 -1.66 14.44 3.59
N TYR A 29 -1.29 14.44 2.31
CA TYR A 29 -2.20 14.72 1.20
C TYR A 29 -3.34 13.70 1.12
N GLY A 30 -3.07 12.43 1.45
CA GLY A 30 -4.03 11.34 1.31
C GLY A 30 -3.32 10.01 1.21
N ALA A 31 -3.47 9.13 2.20
CA ALA A 31 -2.84 7.82 2.18
C ALA A 31 -3.47 6.90 1.12
N LEU A 32 -4.80 6.95 0.97
CA LEU A 32 -5.50 6.24 -0.10
C LEU A 32 -5.13 6.82 -1.48
N THR A 33 -5.04 8.15 -1.59
CA THR A 33 -4.66 8.81 -2.84
C THR A 33 -3.24 8.48 -3.28
N GLU A 34 -2.28 8.50 -2.34
CA GLU A 34 -0.92 8.07 -2.62
C GLU A 34 -0.85 6.63 -3.09
N ALA A 35 -1.54 5.70 -2.42
CA ALA A 35 -1.55 4.30 -2.81
C ALA A 35 -2.04 4.12 -4.27
N TYR A 36 -3.07 4.86 -4.67
CA TYR A 36 -3.54 4.87 -6.05
C TYR A 36 -2.50 5.45 -7.01
N GLU A 37 -1.97 6.62 -6.72
CA GLU A 37 -1.06 7.33 -7.62
C GLU A 37 0.31 6.66 -7.77
N LYS A 38 0.77 5.93 -6.75
CA LYS A 38 2.07 5.24 -6.74
C LYS A 38 2.01 3.78 -7.17
N PHE A 39 0.90 3.09 -6.93
CA PHE A 39 0.86 1.64 -7.13
C PHE A 39 -0.25 1.21 -8.10
N ILE A 40 -1.42 1.86 -8.09
CA ILE A 40 -2.55 1.40 -8.90
C ILE A 40 -2.53 1.99 -10.31
N LEU A 41 -2.37 3.30 -10.44
CA LEU A 41 -2.33 3.98 -11.74
C LEU A 41 -1.14 3.56 -12.61
N PRO A 42 0.11 3.52 -12.11
CA PRO A 42 1.25 3.15 -12.93
C PRO A 42 1.31 1.66 -13.27
N ALA A 43 0.60 0.79 -12.54
CA ALA A 43 0.57 -0.65 -12.82
C ALA A 43 -0.14 -1.01 -14.14
N ASP A 44 -0.95 -0.10 -14.69
CA ASP A 44 -1.74 -0.32 -15.91
C ASP A 44 -2.47 -1.68 -15.91
N PHE A 45 -3.19 -1.94 -14.81
CA PHE A 45 -3.95 -3.19 -14.65
C PHE A 45 -4.95 -3.41 -15.80
N GLU A 46 -5.37 -2.34 -16.48
CA GLU A 46 -6.24 -2.45 -17.65
C GLU A 46 -5.61 -3.29 -18.76
N ASN A 47 -4.37 -2.96 -19.13
CA ASN A 47 -3.62 -3.68 -20.15
C ASN A 47 -3.22 -5.08 -19.66
N PHE A 48 -2.91 -5.22 -18.37
CA PHE A 48 -2.60 -6.52 -17.77
C PHE A 48 -3.77 -7.51 -17.92
N PHE A 49 -4.99 -7.12 -17.52
CA PHE A 49 -6.16 -8.01 -17.54
C PHE A 49 -6.80 -8.22 -18.91
N GLN A 50 -6.33 -7.50 -19.95
CA GLN A 50 -6.62 -7.86 -21.33
C GLN A 50 -5.93 -9.17 -21.73
N LYS A 51 -4.76 -9.45 -21.14
CA LYS A 51 -3.89 -10.57 -21.53
C LYS A 51 -3.89 -11.72 -20.51
N LYS A 52 -4.01 -11.41 -19.22
CA LYS A 52 -3.94 -12.37 -18.12
C LYS A 52 -5.22 -12.32 -17.28
N SER A 53 -5.55 -13.45 -16.63
CA SER A 53 -6.66 -13.56 -15.67
C SER A 53 -6.19 -13.95 -14.27
N GLU A 54 -4.90 -14.23 -14.13
CA GLU A 54 -4.22 -14.51 -12.87
C GLU A 54 -3.23 -13.40 -12.58
N ILE A 55 -3.22 -12.94 -11.33
CA ILE A 55 -2.31 -11.92 -10.83
C ILE A 55 -1.73 -12.35 -9.48
N LYS A 56 -0.41 -12.23 -9.37
CA LYS A 56 0.34 -12.41 -8.12
C LYS A 56 0.99 -11.08 -7.73
N ILE A 57 0.64 -10.57 -6.55
CA ILE A 57 1.18 -9.31 -6.00
C ILE A 57 1.97 -9.63 -4.74
N LEU A 58 3.14 -9.01 -4.62
CA LEU A 58 3.93 -8.96 -3.40
C LEU A 58 3.84 -7.56 -2.81
N ASP A 59 3.28 -7.42 -1.61
CA ASP A 59 3.14 -6.15 -0.88
C ASP A 59 4.13 -6.14 0.30
N ILE A 60 5.23 -5.41 0.15
CA ILE A 60 6.35 -5.36 1.11
C ILE A 60 6.21 -4.11 1.97
N CYS A 61 6.29 -4.31 3.30
CA CYS A 61 5.90 -3.33 4.31
C CYS A 61 4.41 -3.02 4.22
N PHE A 62 3.60 -4.08 4.33
CA PHE A 62 2.15 -4.03 4.23
C PHE A 62 1.52 -2.95 5.13
N GLY A 63 2.06 -2.73 6.33
CA GLY A 63 1.63 -1.71 7.28
C GLY A 63 0.13 -1.79 7.54
N ILE A 64 -0.60 -0.70 7.26
CA ILE A 64 -2.07 -0.66 7.37
C ILE A 64 -2.79 -1.05 6.07
N GLY A 65 -2.08 -1.63 5.11
CA GLY A 65 -2.59 -2.35 3.95
C GLY A 65 -3.11 -1.51 2.81
N TYR A 66 -2.70 -0.25 2.68
CA TYR A 66 -3.26 0.65 1.67
C TYR A 66 -3.04 0.16 0.24
N ASN A 67 -1.88 -0.42 -0.08
CA ASN A 67 -1.57 -0.82 -1.45
C ASN A 67 -2.41 -2.02 -1.88
N SER A 68 -2.40 -3.10 -1.09
CA SER A 68 -3.30 -4.25 -1.25
C SER A 68 -4.78 -3.84 -1.29
N LYS A 69 -5.25 -3.01 -0.35
CA LYS A 69 -6.66 -2.56 -0.34
C LYS A 69 -7.01 -1.72 -1.55
N SER A 70 -6.11 -0.85 -2.01
CA SER A 70 -6.35 -0.01 -3.19
C SER A 70 -6.47 -0.86 -4.44
N PHE A 71 -5.66 -1.90 -4.56
CA PHE A 71 -5.77 -2.88 -5.64
C PHE A 71 -7.11 -3.63 -5.57
N LEU A 72 -7.48 -4.17 -4.41
CA LEU A 72 -8.77 -4.84 -4.24
C LEU A 72 -9.95 -3.89 -4.52
N ASN A 73 -9.87 -2.64 -4.06
CA ASN A 73 -10.88 -1.62 -4.30
C ASN A 73 -11.02 -1.29 -5.79
N PHE A 74 -9.91 -1.24 -6.53
CA PHE A 74 -9.89 -1.09 -7.98
C PHE A 74 -10.63 -2.25 -8.66
N ILE A 75 -10.28 -3.50 -8.35
CA ILE A 75 -10.94 -4.68 -8.94
C ILE A 75 -12.42 -4.73 -8.58
N TYR A 76 -12.75 -4.54 -7.31
CA TYR A 76 -14.13 -4.55 -6.82
C TYR A 76 -14.99 -3.50 -7.51
N ASN A 77 -14.48 -2.27 -7.67
CA ASN A 77 -15.18 -1.21 -8.38
C ASN A 77 -15.45 -1.60 -9.84
N THR A 78 -14.46 -2.16 -10.54
CA THR A 78 -14.61 -2.57 -11.95
C THR A 78 -15.63 -3.68 -12.17
N GLN A 79 -15.85 -4.54 -11.18
CA GLN A 79 -16.81 -5.65 -11.24
C GLN A 79 -18.21 -5.29 -10.71
N ILE A 80 -18.41 -4.17 -10.00
CA ILE A 80 -19.72 -3.81 -9.41
C ILE A 80 -20.45 -2.69 -10.14
N ASP A 81 -19.75 -1.82 -10.88
CA ASP A 81 -20.41 -0.89 -11.80
C ASP A 81 -21.29 -1.60 -12.85
N THR A 82 -21.22 -2.94 -12.95
CA THR A 82 -22.07 -3.77 -13.81
C THR A 82 -23.44 -4.12 -13.23
N ASP A 83 -23.61 -4.21 -11.90
CA ASP A 83 -24.89 -4.64 -11.28
C ASP A 83 -25.94 -3.51 -11.24
N ASN A 84 -25.52 -2.25 -11.30
CA ASN A 84 -26.42 -1.07 -11.18
C ASN A 84 -27.00 -0.54 -12.51
N ASN A 85 -26.80 -1.21 -13.64
CA ASN A 85 -27.45 -0.83 -14.91
C ASN A 85 -28.94 -1.22 -15.01
N SER A 86 -29.57 -1.60 -13.89
CA SER A 86 -31.03 -1.61 -13.76
C SER A 86 -31.46 -0.61 -12.69
N LYS A 87 -31.96 0.56 -13.15
CA LYS A 87 -32.68 1.59 -12.38
C LYS A 87 -31.87 2.42 -11.35
N SER A 88 -31.00 3.31 -11.81
CA SER A 88 -30.87 4.63 -11.15
C SER A 88 -30.58 5.72 -12.18
N LYS A 89 -31.63 6.39 -12.66
CA LYS A 89 -31.52 7.48 -13.65
C LYS A 89 -31.14 8.84 -13.02
N TYR A 90 -30.91 8.91 -11.70
CA TYR A 90 -30.77 10.18 -10.97
C TYR A 90 -29.88 10.12 -9.70
N ILE A 91 -28.84 9.27 -9.64
CA ILE A 91 -27.86 9.35 -8.54
C ILE A 91 -26.50 9.78 -9.09
N ASP A 92 -26.23 11.06 -8.85
CA ASP A 92 -24.93 11.72 -8.77
C ASP A 92 -23.93 11.50 -9.90
N LYS A 93 -24.09 12.37 -10.90
CA LYS A 93 -23.05 12.86 -11.82
C LYS A 93 -21.87 13.58 -11.10
N LEU A 94 -21.75 13.44 -9.78
CA LEU A 94 -20.81 14.12 -8.88
C LEU A 94 -19.91 13.15 -8.07
N TYR A 95 -20.19 11.84 -8.09
CA TYR A 95 -19.42 10.84 -7.30
C TYR A 95 -18.85 9.68 -8.13
N THR A 96 -18.94 9.75 -9.46
CA THR A 96 -18.44 8.75 -10.40
C THR A 96 -17.16 9.16 -11.12
N ASP A 97 -16.59 10.34 -10.83
CA ASP A 97 -15.32 10.77 -11.41
C ASP A 97 -14.11 10.09 -10.75
N ASN A 98 -14.19 8.78 -10.54
CA ASN A 98 -13.02 7.94 -10.81
C ASN A 98 -12.81 7.96 -12.33
N ALA A 99 -12.36 9.09 -12.89
CA ALA A 99 -11.98 9.27 -14.30
C ALA A 99 -10.83 8.33 -14.74
N ILE A 100 -10.42 7.42 -13.85
CA ILE A 100 -9.38 6.42 -13.96
C ILE A 100 -9.91 5.10 -14.55
N CYS A 101 -11.16 4.71 -14.30
CA CYS A 101 -11.74 3.53 -14.94
C CYS A 101 -12.32 3.91 -16.30
N LYS A 102 -11.52 3.78 -17.36
CA LYS A 102 -12.02 3.99 -18.73
C LYS A 102 -13.03 2.88 -19.08
N LYS A 103 -14.02 3.21 -19.93
CA LYS A 103 -15.00 2.26 -20.52
C LYS A 103 -14.39 0.96 -21.10
N SER A 104 -13.11 0.96 -21.46
CA SER A 104 -12.43 -0.22 -22.03
C SER A 104 -12.13 -1.30 -20.97
N LEU A 105 -11.77 -0.87 -19.75
CA LEU A 105 -11.46 -1.75 -18.63
C LEU A 105 -12.66 -2.57 -18.18
N SER A 106 -13.82 -1.92 -18.14
CA SER A 106 -15.07 -2.54 -17.71
C SER A 106 -15.50 -3.68 -18.62
N ASN A 107 -14.93 -3.84 -19.82
CA ASN A 107 -15.15 -4.99 -20.70
C ASN A 107 -14.09 -6.10 -20.52
N ALA A 108 -12.83 -5.74 -20.24
CA ALA A 108 -11.73 -6.71 -20.11
C ALA A 108 -11.76 -7.50 -18.79
N ILE A 109 -12.23 -6.88 -17.70
CA ILE A 109 -12.41 -7.51 -16.37
C ILE A 109 -13.86 -7.98 -16.15
N ARG A 110 -14.80 -7.51 -17.00
CA ARG A 110 -16.24 -7.81 -16.90
C ARG A 110 -16.49 -9.31 -16.81
N ASN A 111 -17.22 -9.73 -15.78
CA ASN A 111 -17.68 -11.12 -15.60
C ASN A 111 -16.56 -12.18 -15.70
N LYS A 112 -15.29 -11.79 -15.60
CA LYS A 112 -14.19 -12.74 -15.52
C LYS A 112 -14.03 -13.20 -14.08
N ASN A 113 -13.93 -14.50 -13.90
CA ASN A 113 -13.42 -15.06 -12.66
C ASN A 113 -11.91 -14.81 -12.63
N LEU A 114 -11.47 -13.93 -11.74
CA LEU A 114 -10.04 -13.64 -11.59
C LEU A 114 -9.42 -14.56 -10.54
N LYS A 115 -8.18 -14.96 -10.79
CA LYS A 115 -7.31 -15.58 -9.79
C LYS A 115 -6.39 -14.51 -9.23
N ILE A 116 -6.55 -14.20 -7.95
CA ILE A 116 -5.84 -13.11 -7.29
C ILE A 116 -5.09 -13.70 -6.12
N TYR A 117 -3.76 -13.59 -6.16
CA TYR A 117 -2.90 -13.91 -5.03
C TYR A 117 -2.17 -12.65 -4.59
N ILE A 118 -2.26 -12.36 -3.29
CA ILE A 118 -1.48 -11.30 -2.66
C ILE A 118 -0.70 -11.94 -1.52
N LYS A 119 0.63 -11.84 -1.57
CA LYS A 119 1.48 -12.05 -0.39
C LYS A 119 1.82 -10.69 0.19
N ALA A 120 1.40 -10.45 1.43
CA ALA A 120 1.70 -9.25 2.18
C ALA A 120 2.73 -9.58 3.26
N ILE A 121 3.80 -8.81 3.36
CA ILE A 121 4.87 -9.03 4.34
C ILE A 121 5.05 -7.77 5.17
N ASP A 122 5.08 -7.93 6.48
CA ASP A 122 5.45 -6.87 7.41
C ASP A 122 6.19 -7.45 8.63
N THR A 123 6.93 -6.63 9.35
CA THR A 123 7.52 -7.02 10.65
C THR A 123 6.63 -6.63 11.82
N ASP A 124 5.77 -5.63 11.65
CA ASP A 124 4.87 -5.13 12.68
C ASP A 124 3.52 -5.86 12.64
N LYS A 125 3.41 -6.89 13.48
CA LYS A 125 2.18 -7.68 13.65
C LYS A 125 0.96 -6.83 13.97
N ILE A 126 1.13 -5.77 14.78
CA ILE A 126 0.02 -4.99 15.31
C ILE A 126 -0.52 -4.06 14.21
N LEU A 127 0.35 -3.35 13.47
CA LEU A 127 -0.08 -2.51 12.35
C LEU A 127 -0.72 -3.35 11.24
N ALA A 128 -0.07 -4.45 10.84
CA ALA A 128 -0.60 -5.38 9.85
C ALA A 128 -1.98 -5.92 10.26
N GLY A 129 -2.12 -6.31 11.53
CA GLY A 129 -3.38 -6.80 12.07
C GLY A 129 -4.46 -5.72 12.20
N LEU A 130 -4.10 -4.44 12.36
CA LEU A 130 -5.05 -3.33 12.38
C LEU A 130 -5.57 -2.96 10.99
N ALA A 131 -4.85 -3.33 9.93
CA ALA A 131 -5.17 -2.97 8.54
C ALA A 131 -6.67 -3.14 8.20
N PRO A 132 -7.34 -4.28 8.43
CA PRO A 132 -8.72 -4.49 7.96
C PRO A 132 -9.77 -3.63 8.70
N PHE A 133 -9.38 -2.92 9.74
CA PHE A 133 -10.27 -2.06 10.52
C PHE A 133 -10.12 -0.58 10.19
N VAL A 134 -9.02 -0.19 9.54
CA VAL A 134 -8.74 1.21 9.23
C VAL A 134 -9.81 1.81 8.31
N ILE A 135 -10.31 2.99 8.68
CA ILE A 135 -11.20 3.78 7.84
C ILE A 135 -10.40 4.41 6.70
N CYS A 136 -10.75 4.09 5.46
CA CYS A 136 -10.03 4.58 4.29
C CYS A 136 -10.71 5.78 3.60
N ASN A 137 -11.92 6.17 3.99
CA ASN A 137 -12.66 7.28 3.36
C ASN A 137 -13.67 7.96 4.30
N LYS A 138 -13.18 8.63 5.34
CA LYS A 138 -14.03 9.40 6.24
C LYS A 138 -14.76 10.51 5.49
N LYS A 139 -16.08 10.40 5.40
CA LYS A 139 -16.94 11.46 4.84
C LYS A 139 -17.04 12.62 5.84
N ASN A 140 -16.93 13.85 5.32
CA ASN A 140 -17.14 15.10 6.05
C ASN A 140 -16.20 15.29 7.26
N LEU A 141 -14.90 15.40 7.01
CA LEU A 141 -13.97 15.90 8.02
C LEU A 141 -14.40 17.30 8.48
N PRO A 142 -14.32 17.62 9.79
CA PRO A 142 -14.60 18.96 10.28
C PRO A 142 -13.72 19.99 9.55
N LYS A 143 -14.28 21.14 9.18
CA LYS A 143 -13.52 22.24 8.54
C LYS A 143 -12.29 22.66 9.36
N ASN A 144 -12.37 22.51 10.69
CA ASN A 144 -11.31 22.81 11.64
C ASN A 144 -10.81 21.51 12.31
N TYR A 145 -10.56 20.45 11.55
CA TYR A 145 -9.98 19.23 12.09
C TYR A 145 -8.62 19.54 12.71
N LYS A 146 -8.49 19.27 14.01
CA LYS A 146 -7.23 19.37 14.74
C LYS A 146 -6.64 17.99 14.89
N LEU A 147 -5.31 17.92 14.86
CA LEU A 147 -4.63 16.67 15.15
C LEU A 147 -4.91 16.22 16.59
N PRO A 148 -5.00 14.91 16.84
CA PRO A 148 -5.17 14.38 18.18
C PRO A 148 -3.87 14.42 19.01
N PHE A 149 -2.78 14.92 18.44
CA PHE A 149 -1.46 15.08 19.07
C PHE A 149 -0.74 16.29 18.49
N ASN A 150 0.23 16.84 19.23
CA ASN A 150 0.98 18.02 18.79
C ASN A 150 2.02 17.62 17.73
N ASN A 151 1.85 18.09 16.50
CA ASN A 151 2.86 17.93 15.44
C ASN A 151 2.74 19.05 14.39
N GLU A 152 3.54 20.11 14.54
CA GLU A 152 3.48 21.26 13.62
C GLU A 152 3.73 20.91 12.15
N LYS A 153 4.57 19.89 11.88
CA LYS A 153 4.88 19.46 10.51
C LYS A 153 3.62 18.93 9.84
N ILE A 154 2.88 18.06 10.51
CA ILE A 154 1.63 17.51 9.97
C ILE A 154 0.56 18.59 9.89
N GLU A 155 0.41 19.44 10.92
CA GLU A 155 -0.59 20.52 10.93
C GLU A 155 -0.42 21.49 9.75
N LYS A 156 0.83 21.85 9.41
CA LYS A 156 1.14 22.70 8.24
C LYS A 156 0.79 22.04 6.91
N LEU A 157 0.80 20.72 6.86
CA LEU A 157 0.53 19.95 5.63
C LEU A 157 -0.95 19.58 5.47
N LEU A 158 -1.68 19.46 6.58
CA LEU A 158 -3.15 19.46 6.59
C LEU A 158 -3.64 20.85 6.15
N ASN A 159 -4.82 20.95 5.54
CA ASN A 159 -5.40 22.15 4.90
C ASN A 159 -5.12 22.33 3.40
N LYS A 160 -4.47 21.37 2.73
CA LYS A 160 -4.42 21.39 1.25
C LYS A 160 -5.74 20.85 0.68
N GLN A 161 -6.32 21.58 -0.28
CA GLN A 161 -7.45 21.07 -1.04
C GLN A 161 -7.06 19.83 -1.83
N ILE A 162 -7.96 18.85 -1.84
CA ILE A 162 -7.82 17.69 -2.69
C ILE A 162 -8.61 17.88 -3.95
N LYS A 163 -7.95 17.55 -5.06
CA LYS A 163 -8.52 17.63 -6.39
C LYS A 163 -9.44 16.43 -6.67
N ASN A 164 -9.04 15.22 -6.26
CA ASN A 164 -9.74 13.97 -6.56
C ASN A 164 -10.01 13.15 -5.30
N LYS A 165 -11.26 12.75 -5.06
CA LYS A 165 -11.62 11.86 -3.96
C LYS A 165 -11.87 10.45 -4.49
N ILE A 166 -11.06 9.50 -4.03
CA ILE A 166 -11.25 8.08 -4.35
C ILE A 166 -12.37 7.51 -3.49
N LYS A 167 -13.34 6.85 -4.14
CA LYS A 167 -14.37 6.08 -3.43
C LYS A 167 -13.79 4.75 -2.96
N PHE A 168 -13.83 4.52 -1.66
CA PHE A 168 -13.50 3.24 -1.04
C PHE A 168 -14.75 2.47 -0.64
N TYR A 169 -14.77 1.16 -0.90
CA TYR A 169 -15.87 0.25 -0.55
C TYR A 169 -15.58 -0.46 0.77
N GLU A 170 -16.52 -0.42 1.71
CA GLU A 170 -16.36 -1.07 3.02
C GLU A 170 -16.18 -2.59 2.90
N GLU A 171 -16.70 -3.18 1.83
CA GLU A 171 -16.57 -4.60 1.52
C GLU A 171 -15.12 -5.07 1.37
N ILE A 172 -14.19 -4.19 0.99
CA ILE A 172 -12.77 -4.52 0.89
C ILE A 172 -12.19 -4.90 2.25
N ASN A 173 -12.53 -4.15 3.28
CA ASN A 173 -12.11 -4.44 4.63
C ASN A 173 -12.73 -5.76 5.14
N LEU A 174 -13.98 -6.05 4.79
CA LEU A 174 -14.62 -7.33 5.13
C LEU A 174 -13.93 -8.51 4.44
N ILE A 175 -13.60 -8.36 3.15
CA ILE A 175 -12.86 -9.36 2.36
C ILE A 175 -11.53 -9.69 3.03
N LEU A 176 -10.77 -8.67 3.46
CA LEU A 176 -9.51 -8.87 4.17
C LEU A 176 -9.71 -9.57 5.52
N ILE A 177 -10.71 -9.17 6.32
CA ILE A 177 -11.00 -9.85 7.61
C ILE A 177 -11.28 -11.32 7.38
N MET A 178 -12.13 -11.65 6.41
CA MET A 178 -12.50 -13.03 6.09
C MET A 178 -11.27 -13.85 5.69
N LYS A 179 -10.37 -13.29 4.89
CA LYS A 179 -9.18 -13.99 4.41
C LYS A 179 -8.07 -14.12 5.45
N ILE A 180 -7.85 -13.09 6.27
CA ILE A 180 -6.93 -13.19 7.41
C ILE A 180 -7.45 -14.20 8.43
N ALA A 181 -8.74 -14.20 8.75
CA ALA A 181 -9.33 -15.21 9.64
C ALA A 181 -9.20 -16.64 9.08
N GLU A 182 -9.23 -16.79 7.75
CA GLU A 182 -9.08 -18.09 7.08
C GLU A 182 -7.62 -18.59 7.08
N LYS A 183 -6.65 -17.71 6.80
CA LYS A 183 -5.25 -18.08 6.50
C LYS A 183 -4.26 -17.80 7.63
N SER A 184 -4.53 -16.79 8.44
CA SER A 184 -3.65 -16.27 9.51
C SER A 184 -4.47 -15.90 10.76
N PRO A 185 -5.30 -16.81 11.31
CA PRO A 185 -6.20 -16.50 12.43
C PRO A 185 -5.45 -16.03 13.70
N GLU A 186 -4.19 -16.42 13.87
CA GLU A 186 -3.32 -16.00 14.97
C GLU A 186 -3.06 -14.49 15.03
N ILE A 187 -3.29 -13.76 13.95
CA ILE A 187 -3.29 -12.30 13.94
C ILE A 187 -4.38 -11.77 14.87
N PHE A 188 -5.61 -12.28 14.74
CA PHE A 188 -6.74 -11.87 15.58
C PHE A 188 -6.69 -12.43 17.01
N ASN A 189 -5.69 -13.24 17.34
CA ASN A 189 -5.45 -13.66 18.73
C ASN A 189 -4.58 -12.66 19.50
N THR A 190 -4.08 -11.61 18.84
CA THR A 190 -3.20 -10.59 19.43
C THR A 190 -4.02 -9.60 20.27
N PRO A 191 -3.90 -9.59 21.62
CA PRO A 191 -4.74 -8.75 22.49
C PRO A 191 -4.61 -7.25 22.20
N GLU A 192 -3.40 -6.79 21.90
CA GLU A 192 -3.06 -5.38 21.66
C GLU A 192 -3.89 -4.77 20.53
N ILE A 193 -4.21 -5.56 19.49
CA ILE A 193 -5.06 -5.12 18.38
C ILE A 193 -6.45 -4.75 18.93
N PHE A 194 -7.06 -5.62 19.74
CA PHE A 194 -8.41 -5.37 20.25
C PHE A 194 -8.44 -4.31 21.36
N GLU A 195 -7.37 -4.16 22.12
CA GLU A 195 -7.20 -3.03 23.04
C GLU A 195 -7.23 -1.69 22.28
N ILE A 196 -6.52 -1.59 21.16
CA ILE A 196 -6.54 -0.41 20.28
C ILE A 196 -7.94 -0.19 19.69
N LEU A 197 -8.57 -1.24 19.15
CA LEU A 197 -9.91 -1.14 18.54
C LEU A 197 -11.01 -0.74 19.53
N LYS A 198 -10.86 -1.08 20.83
CA LYS A 198 -11.80 -0.69 21.91
C LYS A 198 -11.49 0.65 22.56
N SER A 199 -10.30 1.18 22.30
CA SER A 199 -9.86 2.42 22.93
C SER A 199 -10.66 3.62 22.41
N LYS A 200 -11.25 4.39 23.33
CA LYS A 200 -11.89 5.68 22.99
C LYS A 200 -10.94 6.66 22.33
N LYS A 201 -9.62 6.57 22.60
CA LYS A 201 -8.59 7.39 21.96
C LYS A 201 -8.54 7.16 20.44
N TYR A 202 -8.81 5.94 20.00
CA TYR A 202 -8.58 5.49 18.63
C TYR A 202 -9.85 5.17 17.86
N GLU A 203 -11.00 5.02 18.54
CA GLU A 203 -12.26 4.54 17.97
C GLU A 203 -12.69 5.24 16.67
N GLN A 204 -12.38 6.54 16.53
CA GLN A 204 -12.79 7.31 15.36
C GLN A 204 -12.09 6.89 14.06
N PHE A 205 -10.93 6.23 14.14
CA PHE A 205 -10.08 5.84 13.01
C PHE A 205 -10.35 4.40 12.53
N PHE A 206 -11.14 3.64 13.28
CA PHE A 206 -11.39 2.23 13.02
C PHE A 206 -12.89 1.94 12.87
N ALA A 207 -13.23 1.05 11.95
CA ALA A 207 -14.60 0.63 11.70
C ALA A 207 -15.08 -0.32 12.81
N LYS A 208 -15.91 0.19 13.73
CA LYS A 208 -16.44 -0.57 14.88
C LYS A 208 -17.12 -1.89 14.49
N ASN A 209 -17.90 -1.89 13.40
CA ASN A 209 -18.59 -3.10 12.95
C ASN A 209 -17.61 -4.19 12.51
N ASN A 210 -16.49 -3.80 11.90
CA ASN A 210 -15.45 -4.73 11.47
C ASN A 210 -14.74 -5.34 12.67
N ALA A 211 -14.47 -4.56 13.71
CA ALA A 211 -13.86 -5.05 14.95
C ALA A 211 -14.73 -6.15 15.60
N LEU A 212 -16.05 -5.93 15.69
CA LEU A 212 -16.99 -6.92 16.21
C LEU A 212 -16.99 -8.22 15.40
N LEU A 213 -16.90 -8.12 14.07
CA LEU A 213 -16.80 -9.28 13.19
C LEU A 213 -15.50 -10.07 13.42
N ALA A 214 -14.36 -9.40 13.61
CA ALA A 214 -13.10 -10.08 13.90
C ALA A 214 -13.06 -10.73 15.28
N GLU A 215 -13.65 -10.10 16.31
CA GLU A 215 -13.83 -10.73 17.63
C GLU A 215 -14.61 -12.04 17.53
N PHE A 216 -15.63 -12.06 16.68
CA PHE A 216 -16.38 -13.28 16.41
C PHE A 216 -15.48 -14.36 15.80
N TYR A 217 -14.72 -14.04 14.75
CA TYR A 217 -13.82 -15.01 14.11
C TYR A 217 -12.72 -15.55 15.02
N ASN A 218 -12.24 -14.76 15.99
CA ASN A 218 -11.31 -15.25 17.02
C ASN A 218 -12.01 -16.27 17.95
N SER A 219 -13.28 -16.05 18.27
CA SER A 219 -13.99 -16.82 19.32
C SER A 219 -14.57 -18.19 18.93
N GLN A 220 -14.22 -18.79 17.77
CA GLN A 220 -14.92 -19.92 17.10
C GLN A 220 -15.33 -21.14 17.96
N THR A 221 -16.33 -21.03 18.83
CA THR A 221 -17.01 -22.17 19.49
C THR A 221 -18.48 -21.84 19.71
N GLY A 222 -19.27 -22.01 18.66
CA GLY A 222 -20.71 -21.74 18.61
C GLY A 222 -21.61 -22.70 19.40
N LEU A 223 -21.17 -23.25 20.54
CA LEU A 223 -22.01 -24.07 21.41
C LEU A 223 -22.20 -23.50 22.82
N TYR A 224 -21.39 -22.53 23.24
CA TYR A 224 -21.50 -21.91 24.58
C TYR A 224 -21.03 -20.45 24.59
N THR A 225 -21.54 -19.61 23.68
CA THR A 225 -21.23 -18.17 23.70
C THR A 225 -21.78 -17.55 24.99
N PRO A 226 -20.93 -17.05 25.92
CA PRO A 226 -21.41 -16.49 27.18
C PRO A 226 -22.32 -15.28 26.93
N VAL A 227 -23.34 -15.05 27.78
CA VAL A 227 -24.34 -13.96 27.63
C VAL A 227 -23.70 -12.57 27.47
N LYS A 228 -22.53 -12.33 28.08
CA LYS A 228 -21.72 -11.11 27.90
C LYS A 228 -21.28 -10.84 26.44
N ARG A 229 -21.41 -11.81 25.54
CA ARG A 229 -21.09 -11.74 24.11
C ARG A 229 -22.34 -11.70 23.21
N LEU A 230 -23.52 -11.46 23.78
CA LEU A 230 -24.78 -11.29 23.04
C LEU A 230 -24.67 -10.27 21.88
N PRO A 231 -23.95 -9.14 22.00
CA PRO A 231 -23.78 -8.22 20.87
C PRO A 231 -23.07 -8.85 19.66
N ALA A 232 -22.02 -9.63 19.86
CA ALA A 232 -21.30 -10.32 18.78
C ALA A 232 -22.17 -11.42 18.14
N PHE A 233 -22.91 -12.17 18.96
CA PHE A 233 -23.84 -13.19 18.47
C PHE A 233 -24.99 -12.61 17.62
N LEU A 234 -25.67 -11.56 18.11
CA LEU A 234 -26.72 -10.86 17.36
C LEU A 234 -26.17 -10.19 16.10
N HIS A 235 -24.96 -9.63 16.20
CA HIS A 235 -24.24 -9.09 15.05
C HIS A 235 -24.00 -10.15 13.98
N ASN A 236 -23.78 -11.43 14.33
CA ASN A 236 -23.64 -12.50 13.33
C ASN A 236 -24.92 -12.83 12.59
N ILE A 237 -26.05 -12.88 13.30
CA ILE A 237 -27.35 -13.09 12.67
C ILE A 237 -27.61 -11.93 11.70
N TYR A 238 -27.33 -10.71 12.14
CA TYR A 238 -27.41 -9.55 11.27
C TYR A 238 -26.44 -9.66 10.09
N TYR A 239 -25.15 -9.96 10.29
CA TYR A 239 -24.16 -9.96 9.21
C TYR A 239 -24.43 -11.06 8.18
N ARG A 240 -24.75 -12.27 8.63
CA ARG A 240 -24.97 -13.42 7.75
C ARG A 240 -26.28 -13.31 6.96
N TYR A 241 -27.34 -12.80 7.58
CA TYR A 241 -28.68 -12.83 6.98
C TYR A 241 -29.19 -11.47 6.51
N ILE A 242 -28.65 -10.36 7.03
CA ILE A 242 -29.19 -9.01 6.80
C ILE A 242 -28.16 -8.10 6.11
N SER A 243 -26.90 -8.08 6.56
CA SER A 243 -25.87 -7.16 6.03
C SER A 243 -25.66 -7.32 4.53
N THR A 244 -25.99 -6.26 3.79
CA THR A 244 -25.82 -6.20 2.34
C THR A 244 -24.34 -6.19 1.96
N SER A 245 -23.51 -5.44 2.69
CA SER A 245 -22.06 -5.36 2.49
C SER A 245 -21.40 -6.73 2.67
N TYR A 246 -21.79 -7.48 3.71
CA TYR A 246 -21.26 -8.84 3.92
C TYR A 246 -21.65 -9.79 2.79
N LYS A 247 -22.92 -9.78 2.38
CA LYS A 247 -23.40 -10.60 1.26
C LYS A 247 -22.67 -10.26 -0.04
N LYS A 248 -22.41 -8.98 -0.31
CA LYS A 248 -21.65 -8.53 -1.49
C LYS A 248 -20.19 -8.98 -1.42
N ALA A 249 -19.51 -8.79 -0.29
CA ALA A 249 -18.16 -9.29 -0.07
C ALA A 249 -18.07 -10.81 -0.27
N SER A 250 -19.00 -11.56 0.32
CA SER A 250 -19.07 -13.02 0.15
C SER A 250 -19.38 -13.44 -1.28
N LYS A 251 -20.29 -12.75 -1.99
CA LYS A 251 -20.55 -12.99 -3.42
C LYS A 251 -19.29 -12.74 -4.25
N TRP A 252 -18.58 -11.64 -4.00
CA TRP A 252 -17.33 -11.30 -4.70
C TRP A 252 -16.25 -12.37 -4.50
N LEU A 253 -16.09 -12.88 -3.27
CA LEU A 253 -15.18 -13.97 -2.93
C LEU A 253 -15.57 -15.32 -3.56
N LYS A 254 -16.84 -15.52 -3.92
CA LYS A 254 -17.28 -16.73 -4.65
C LYS A 254 -17.04 -16.62 -6.15
N LEU A 255 -17.04 -15.40 -6.68
CA LEU A 255 -16.81 -15.12 -8.11
C LEU A 255 -15.32 -15.10 -8.45
N ASN A 256 -14.46 -14.69 -7.50
CA ASN A 256 -13.03 -14.59 -7.68
C ASN A 256 -12.29 -15.56 -6.76
N ASP A 257 -11.28 -16.23 -7.31
CA ASP A 257 -10.35 -17.03 -6.51
C ASP A 257 -9.33 -16.10 -5.87
N PHE A 258 -9.68 -15.57 -4.68
CA PHE A 258 -8.82 -14.66 -3.94
C PHE A 258 -8.12 -15.38 -2.78
N ASN A 259 -6.79 -15.33 -2.82
CA ASN A 259 -5.91 -15.81 -1.79
C ASN A 259 -5.05 -14.64 -1.26
N PHE A 260 -5.04 -14.48 0.07
CA PHE A 260 -4.31 -13.44 0.78
C PHE A 260 -3.45 -14.12 1.83
N ASP A 261 -2.14 -13.97 1.71
CA ASP A 261 -1.14 -14.56 2.61
C ASP A 261 -0.41 -13.43 3.33
N LEU A 262 -0.74 -13.22 4.61
CA LEU A 262 -0.09 -12.23 5.45
C LEU A 262 1.04 -12.89 6.26
N LYS A 263 2.26 -12.46 6.01
CA LYS A 263 3.47 -12.92 6.70
C LYS A 263 4.00 -11.85 7.63
N ILE A 264 4.23 -12.23 8.89
CA ILE A 264 4.87 -11.39 9.89
C ILE A 264 6.33 -11.82 10.03
N GLU A 265 7.20 -11.28 9.18
CA GLU A 265 8.62 -11.65 9.08
C GLU A 265 9.42 -10.56 8.34
N ASP A 266 10.74 -10.57 8.49
CA ASP A 266 11.66 -9.85 7.62
C ASP A 266 11.51 -10.30 6.15
N ALA A 267 11.16 -9.37 5.27
CA ALA A 267 10.95 -9.65 3.85
C ALA A 267 12.19 -10.27 3.16
N ARG A 268 13.40 -9.97 3.64
CA ARG A 268 14.62 -10.61 3.12
C ARG A 268 14.61 -12.11 3.37
N LYS A 269 14.20 -12.54 4.57
CA LYS A 269 14.16 -13.95 4.96
C LYS A 269 13.02 -14.70 4.31
N GLU A 270 11.82 -14.11 4.31
CA GLU A 270 10.64 -14.72 3.69
C GLU A 270 10.92 -15.02 2.21
N LEU A 271 11.49 -14.06 1.47
CA LEU A 271 11.78 -14.22 0.04
C LEU A 271 12.92 -15.20 -0.26
N LEU A 272 13.87 -15.43 0.65
CA LEU A 272 14.89 -16.46 0.46
C LEU A 272 14.31 -17.88 0.42
N SER A 273 13.17 -18.09 1.08
CA SER A 273 12.46 -19.38 1.09
C SER A 273 11.29 -19.45 0.12
N ASP A 274 10.97 -18.32 -0.52
CA ASP A 274 9.85 -18.21 -1.44
C ASP A 274 10.24 -18.69 -2.84
N ASN A 275 9.30 -19.34 -3.51
CA ASN A 275 9.47 -19.82 -4.88
C ASN A 275 8.46 -19.17 -5.84
N ASN A 276 7.70 -18.18 -5.37
CA ASN A 276 6.70 -17.51 -6.17
C ASN A 276 7.32 -16.47 -7.11
N ILE A 277 6.80 -16.43 -8.33
CA ILE A 277 7.05 -15.33 -9.28
C ILE A 277 5.85 -14.38 -9.25
N TYR A 278 6.13 -13.10 -9.08
CA TYR A 278 5.15 -12.03 -8.92
C TYR A 278 5.02 -11.19 -10.18
N ASN A 279 3.80 -10.76 -10.49
CA ASN A 279 3.56 -9.82 -11.58
C ASN A 279 3.79 -8.38 -11.12
N PHE A 280 3.47 -8.08 -9.86
CA PHE A 280 3.67 -6.76 -9.28
C PHE A 280 4.28 -6.86 -7.91
N VAL A 281 5.23 -5.98 -7.62
CA VAL A 281 5.78 -5.76 -6.27
C VAL A 281 5.46 -4.33 -5.87
N PHE A 282 4.70 -4.18 -4.80
CA PHE A 282 4.49 -2.91 -4.12
C PHE A 282 5.55 -2.78 -3.03
N LEU A 283 6.57 -1.97 -3.28
CA LEU A 283 7.65 -1.72 -2.34
C LEU A 283 7.40 -0.38 -1.62
N ASP A 284 6.83 -0.47 -0.42
CA ASP A 284 6.41 0.68 0.38
C ASP A 284 7.06 0.70 1.77
N ALA A 285 8.36 0.43 1.80
CA ALA A 285 9.14 0.49 3.03
C ALA A 285 9.37 1.92 3.51
N PHE A 286 9.78 2.10 4.77
CA PHE A 286 10.32 3.38 5.23
C PHE A 286 11.49 3.83 4.36
N THR A 287 11.80 5.14 4.41
CA THR A 287 12.86 5.73 3.57
C THR A 287 14.19 4.96 3.67
N PRO A 288 15.05 5.02 2.64
CA PRO A 288 16.32 4.30 2.65
C PRO A 288 17.24 4.59 3.84
N ALA A 289 17.16 5.80 4.42
CA ALA A 289 17.94 6.13 5.60
C ALA A 289 17.44 5.45 6.90
N LYS A 290 16.19 4.97 6.93
CA LYS A 290 15.55 4.36 8.10
C LYS A 290 15.48 2.84 8.01
N CYS A 291 15.13 2.32 6.84
CA CYS A 291 15.01 0.89 6.60
C CYS A 291 15.88 0.48 5.40
N PRO A 292 17.20 0.75 5.42
CA PRO A 292 18.11 0.52 4.29
C PRO A 292 18.13 -0.92 3.80
N CYS A 293 17.84 -1.91 4.66
CA CYS A 293 17.83 -3.32 4.31
C CYS A 293 16.88 -3.67 3.15
N LEU A 294 15.81 -2.89 2.95
CA LEU A 294 14.85 -3.09 1.85
C LEU A 294 15.15 -2.22 0.63
N TRP A 295 16.31 -1.54 0.60
CA TRP A 295 16.75 -0.67 -0.50
C TRP A 295 18.18 -0.97 -0.97
N THR A 296 18.72 -2.14 -0.61
CA THR A 296 20.05 -2.57 -1.05
C THR A 296 20.00 -3.14 -2.46
N ILE A 297 21.13 -3.06 -3.17
CA ILE A 297 21.27 -3.74 -4.47
C ILE A 297 21.01 -5.25 -4.35
N ASP A 298 21.42 -5.86 -3.24
CA ASP A 298 21.32 -7.29 -2.99
C ASP A 298 19.86 -7.71 -2.81
N PHE A 299 19.08 -6.92 -2.07
CA PHE A 299 17.64 -7.13 -1.96
C PHE A 299 16.94 -6.94 -3.31
N PHE A 300 17.37 -5.96 -4.11
CA PHE A 300 16.81 -5.76 -5.45
C PHE A 300 17.15 -6.90 -6.41
N LYS A 301 18.33 -7.53 -6.31
CA LYS A 301 18.63 -8.77 -7.05
C LYS A 301 17.71 -9.91 -6.64
N LEU A 302 17.44 -10.07 -5.34
CA LEU A 302 16.46 -11.04 -4.87
C LEU A 302 15.05 -10.77 -5.44
N LEU A 303 14.62 -9.50 -5.45
CA LEU A 303 13.36 -9.12 -6.10
C LEU A 303 13.38 -9.34 -7.61
N TYR A 304 14.54 -9.18 -8.27
CA TYR A 304 14.68 -9.48 -9.69
C TYR A 304 14.38 -10.95 -9.95
N GLU A 305 14.89 -11.87 -9.14
CA GLU A 305 14.62 -13.31 -9.28
C GLU A 305 13.13 -13.65 -9.11
N HIS A 306 12.43 -12.92 -8.22
CA HIS A 306 11.02 -13.11 -7.91
C HIS A 306 10.05 -12.37 -8.86
N LEU A 307 10.54 -11.59 -9.81
CA LEU A 307 9.68 -10.80 -10.70
C LEU A 307 9.45 -11.48 -12.06
N ASP A 308 8.20 -11.51 -12.51
CA ASP A 308 7.84 -11.94 -13.86
C ASP A 308 8.58 -11.12 -14.94
N LYS A 309 8.77 -11.69 -16.14
CA LYS A 309 9.46 -11.00 -17.25
C LYS A 309 8.78 -9.67 -17.61
N ASP A 310 7.46 -9.66 -17.58
CA ASP A 310 6.63 -8.47 -17.81
C ASP A 310 6.07 -7.90 -16.49
N GLY A 311 6.73 -8.19 -15.37
CA GLY A 311 6.37 -7.69 -14.06
C GLY A 311 6.94 -6.29 -13.77
N MET A 312 6.38 -5.66 -12.74
CA MET A 312 6.77 -4.30 -12.33
C MET A 312 6.98 -4.22 -10.81
N ILE A 313 8.04 -3.52 -10.40
CA ILE A 313 8.21 -3.03 -9.04
C ILE A 313 7.82 -1.55 -9.02
N LEU A 314 6.96 -1.18 -8.08
CA LEU A 314 6.44 0.16 -7.92
C LEU A 314 6.79 0.66 -6.53
N THR A 315 7.29 1.90 -6.44
CA THR A 315 7.64 2.50 -5.15
C THR A 315 7.50 4.03 -5.19
N TYR A 316 7.18 4.64 -4.05
CA TYR A 316 7.13 6.09 -3.89
C TYR A 316 8.53 6.75 -3.97
N SER A 317 9.60 5.98 -3.78
CA SER A 317 10.96 6.52 -3.67
C SER A 317 11.44 7.17 -4.98
N ASN A 318 11.97 8.38 -4.87
CA ASN A 318 12.63 9.13 -5.94
C ASN A 318 14.16 9.16 -5.76
N SER A 319 14.70 8.41 -4.80
CA SER A 319 16.11 8.46 -4.44
C SER A 319 17.02 8.05 -5.62
N ALA A 320 18.05 8.85 -5.89
CA ALA A 320 19.05 8.53 -6.90
C ALA A 320 19.78 7.22 -6.55
N ALA A 321 20.06 6.98 -5.26
CA ALA A 321 20.64 5.73 -4.78
C ALA A 321 19.74 4.53 -5.10
N VAL A 322 18.43 4.64 -4.87
CA VAL A 322 17.47 3.57 -5.15
C VAL A 322 17.39 3.28 -6.65
N ARG A 323 17.29 4.33 -7.48
CA ARG A 323 17.27 4.16 -8.95
C ARG A 323 18.57 3.54 -9.47
N ASN A 324 19.72 3.96 -8.93
CA ASN A 324 21.00 3.38 -9.30
C ASN A 324 21.11 1.91 -8.88
N ALA A 325 20.64 1.57 -7.67
CA ALA A 325 20.60 0.19 -7.20
C ALA A 325 19.75 -0.70 -8.10
N PHE A 326 18.56 -0.24 -8.52
CA PHE A 326 17.72 -0.98 -9.48
C PHE A 326 18.44 -1.21 -10.82
N ILE A 327 19.09 -0.18 -11.37
CA ILE A 327 19.86 -0.31 -12.61
C ILE A 327 20.96 -1.36 -12.46
N ASN A 328 21.70 -1.32 -11.34
CA ASN A 328 22.79 -2.28 -11.09
C ASN A 328 22.30 -3.68 -10.70
N ALA A 329 21.05 -3.82 -10.25
CA ALA A 329 20.39 -5.11 -10.07
C ALA A 329 19.82 -5.69 -11.37
N GLY A 330 19.93 -4.97 -12.50
CA GLY A 330 19.54 -5.44 -13.83
C GLY A 330 18.18 -4.94 -14.32
N PHE A 331 17.52 -4.02 -13.61
CA PHE A 331 16.25 -3.44 -14.04
C PHE A 331 16.43 -2.27 -15.00
N SER A 332 15.45 -2.10 -15.89
CA SER A 332 15.16 -0.80 -16.52
C SER A 332 14.33 0.05 -15.56
N VAL A 333 14.62 1.35 -15.44
CA VAL A 333 14.04 2.24 -14.43
C VAL A 333 13.36 3.44 -15.07
N GLY A 334 12.16 3.77 -14.59
CA GLY A 334 11.36 4.91 -15.05
C GLY A 334 10.74 5.70 -13.89
N LYS A 335 9.96 6.72 -14.24
CA LYS A 335 9.30 7.61 -13.29
C LYS A 335 7.80 7.36 -13.22
N ILE A 336 7.23 7.60 -12.05
CA ILE A 336 5.78 7.60 -11.84
C ILE A 336 5.28 9.04 -11.89
N TYR A 337 4.35 9.32 -12.82
CA TYR A 337 3.66 10.61 -12.88
C TYR A 337 2.51 10.64 -11.87
N THR A 338 2.40 11.73 -11.11
CA THR A 338 1.42 11.91 -10.03
C THR A 338 0.44 13.02 -10.41
N PRO A 339 -0.81 12.67 -10.80
CA PRO A 339 -1.79 13.64 -11.30
C PRO A 339 -2.18 14.73 -10.29
N SER A 340 -2.27 14.40 -9.00
CA SER A 340 -2.67 15.36 -7.97
C SER A 340 -1.74 16.57 -7.86
N SER A 341 -0.43 16.31 -7.97
CA SER A 341 0.64 17.30 -7.80
C SER A 341 1.24 17.79 -9.10
N ASP A 342 0.87 17.18 -10.23
CA ASP A 342 1.44 17.43 -11.56
C ASP A 342 2.97 17.30 -11.58
N LYS A 343 3.47 16.24 -10.92
CA LYS A 343 4.91 15.99 -10.76
C LYS A 343 5.25 14.52 -10.92
N PHE A 344 6.50 14.25 -11.26
CA PHE A 344 7.06 12.90 -11.20
C PHE A 344 7.48 12.57 -9.77
N MET A 345 6.75 11.64 -9.17
CA MET A 345 6.99 11.19 -7.81
C MET A 345 6.82 9.67 -7.77
N GLY A 346 7.90 8.97 -7.49
CA GLY A 346 7.98 7.53 -7.50
C GLY A 346 8.83 6.99 -8.64
N THR A 347 9.17 5.71 -8.50
CA THR A 347 10.02 4.97 -9.42
C THR A 347 9.30 3.69 -9.81
N ILE A 348 9.40 3.34 -11.09
CA ILE A 348 9.03 2.03 -11.62
C ILE A 348 10.30 1.30 -12.03
N ALA A 349 10.43 0.03 -11.66
CA ALA A 349 11.54 -0.84 -12.10
C ALA A 349 10.96 -2.10 -12.77
N VAL A 350 11.46 -2.42 -13.96
CA VAL A 350 10.94 -3.50 -14.82
C VAL A 350 12.09 -4.26 -15.47
N LYS A 351 11.86 -5.53 -15.83
CA LYS A 351 12.80 -6.29 -16.68
C LYS A 351 12.66 -5.92 -18.15
N ASN A 352 11.42 -5.71 -18.59
CA ASN A 352 11.08 -5.33 -19.96
C ASN A 352 10.92 -3.82 -20.09
N ASN A 353 11.86 -3.15 -20.76
CA ASN A 353 11.86 -1.69 -20.95
C ASN A 353 10.60 -1.17 -21.67
N ALA A 354 9.90 -2.00 -22.46
CA ALA A 354 8.66 -1.60 -23.14
C ALA A 354 7.52 -1.22 -22.17
N LEU A 355 7.65 -1.58 -20.89
CA LEU A 355 6.70 -1.25 -19.83
C LEU A 355 6.92 0.16 -19.24
N ILE A 356 8.02 0.83 -19.58
CA ILE A 356 8.32 2.17 -19.07
C ILE A 356 7.57 3.22 -19.89
N LYS A 357 6.63 3.91 -19.25
CA LYS A 357 5.90 5.02 -19.87
C LYS A 357 6.65 6.35 -19.82
N TYR A 358 7.43 6.57 -18.75
CA TYR A 358 8.15 7.82 -18.53
C TYR A 358 9.59 7.50 -18.14
N GLU A 359 10.52 7.74 -19.05
CA GLU A 359 11.94 7.47 -18.85
C GLU A 359 12.59 8.45 -17.86
N LEU A 360 13.73 8.05 -17.31
CA LEU A 360 14.61 8.94 -16.57
C LEU A 360 15.10 10.06 -17.49
N SER A 361 15.05 11.31 -17.01
CA SER A 361 15.59 12.44 -17.75
C SER A 361 17.12 12.45 -17.71
N GLU A 362 17.75 13.26 -18.56
CA GLU A 362 19.20 13.49 -18.50
C GLU A 362 19.64 13.96 -17.10
N TYR A 363 18.86 14.82 -16.46
CA TYR A 363 19.08 15.23 -15.07
C TYR A 363 19.10 14.03 -14.11
N ASP A 364 18.11 13.13 -14.22
CA ASP A 364 18.02 11.95 -13.35
C ASP A 364 19.23 11.02 -13.55
N LEU A 365 19.61 10.77 -14.81
CA LEU A 365 20.75 9.91 -15.18
C LEU A 365 22.08 10.49 -14.71
N ASN A 366 22.24 11.81 -14.78
CA ASN A 366 23.45 12.48 -14.28
C ASN A 366 23.47 12.57 -12.76
N LEU A 367 22.32 12.75 -12.10
CA LEU A 367 22.22 12.75 -10.63
C LEU A 367 22.63 11.38 -10.04
N ILE A 368 22.25 10.29 -10.72
CA ILE A 368 22.66 8.92 -10.37
C ILE A 368 24.19 8.73 -10.40
N LYS A 369 24.91 9.50 -11.21
CA LYS A 369 26.38 9.44 -11.29
C LYS A 369 27.08 10.28 -10.21
N THR A 370 26.33 10.95 -9.33
CA THR A 370 26.89 11.73 -8.20
C THR A 370 26.95 10.89 -6.92
N LYS A 371 27.48 11.47 -5.83
CA LYS A 371 27.41 10.82 -4.51
C LYS A 371 25.98 10.45 -4.07
N ALA A 372 24.95 11.13 -4.59
CA ALA A 372 23.56 10.77 -4.27
C ALA A 372 23.10 9.43 -4.89
N GLY A 373 23.81 8.93 -5.91
CA GLY A 373 23.54 7.63 -6.51
C GLY A 373 24.28 6.47 -5.86
N ILE A 374 25.14 6.72 -4.87
CA ILE A 374 25.81 5.65 -4.12
C ILE A 374 24.73 4.90 -3.33
N PHE A 375 24.57 3.61 -3.60
CA PHE A 375 23.51 2.77 -3.06
C PHE A 375 23.97 1.88 -1.91
N TYR A 376 23.00 1.37 -1.14
CA TYR A 376 23.22 0.49 -0.01
C TYR A 376 23.53 -0.95 -0.45
N ARG A 377 24.23 -1.69 0.41
CA ARG A 377 24.62 -3.10 0.20
C ARG A 377 24.33 -3.92 1.45
N ASP A 378 23.91 -5.16 1.24
CA ASP A 378 23.63 -6.17 2.26
C ASP A 378 23.80 -7.57 1.64
N GLU A 379 25.06 -7.96 1.40
CA GLU A 379 25.43 -9.12 0.58
C GLU A 379 24.80 -10.44 1.07
N ASN A 380 24.64 -10.59 2.38
CA ASN A 380 24.08 -11.78 3.01
C ASN A 380 22.60 -11.65 3.37
N LEU A 381 21.95 -10.53 3.02
CA LEU A 381 20.54 -10.26 3.26
C LEU A 381 20.12 -10.40 4.73
N ASN A 382 21.03 -10.08 5.66
CA ASN A 382 20.84 -10.29 7.09
C ASN A 382 21.49 -9.21 7.95
N ALA A 383 22.17 -8.22 7.36
CA ALA A 383 22.83 -7.18 8.12
C ALA A 383 21.80 -6.30 8.86
N PRO A 384 22.09 -5.82 10.07
CA PRO A 384 21.26 -4.84 10.74
C PRO A 384 21.34 -3.48 10.02
N ASN A 385 20.29 -2.67 10.14
CA ASN A 385 20.18 -1.38 9.44
C ASN A 385 21.36 -0.45 9.76
N GLU A 386 21.83 -0.44 11.00
CA GLU A 386 22.95 0.38 11.46
C GLU A 386 24.25 0.02 10.72
N ALA A 387 24.51 -1.27 10.52
CA ALA A 387 25.70 -1.73 9.79
C ALA A 387 25.64 -1.33 8.31
N ILE A 388 24.47 -1.46 7.69
CA ILE A 388 24.25 -1.07 6.29
C ILE A 388 24.48 0.45 6.12
N ILE A 389 23.96 1.26 7.04
CA ILE A 389 24.16 2.73 7.04
C ILE A 389 25.64 3.07 7.22
N MET A 390 26.32 2.44 8.18
CA MET A 390 27.75 2.71 8.42
C MET A 390 28.61 2.35 7.21
N SER A 391 28.33 1.23 6.54
CA SER A 391 29.03 0.84 5.31
C SER A 391 28.80 1.86 4.20
N HIS A 392 27.52 2.22 3.96
CA HIS A 392 27.15 3.22 2.94
C HIS A 392 27.81 4.58 3.18
N GLN A 393 27.88 5.03 4.43
CA GLN A 393 28.55 6.29 4.77
C GLN A 393 30.05 6.26 4.44
N LYS A 394 30.74 5.14 4.69
CA LYS A 394 32.14 4.97 4.27
C LYS A 394 32.29 5.02 2.76
N ASP A 395 31.40 4.36 2.01
CA ASP A 395 31.41 4.40 0.54
C ASP A 395 31.23 5.83 0.01
N VAL A 396 30.32 6.60 0.62
CA VAL A 396 30.09 8.02 0.26
C VAL A 396 31.30 8.90 0.59
N GLN A 397 31.96 8.67 1.74
CA GLN A 397 33.13 9.43 2.17
C GLN A 397 34.34 9.15 1.26
N ASN A 398 34.58 7.88 0.94
CA ASN A 398 35.72 7.45 0.12
C ASN A 398 35.54 7.72 -1.38
N SER A 399 34.31 8.06 -1.83
CA SER A 399 34.03 8.33 -3.23
C SER A 399 34.59 9.68 -3.71
N GLU A 400 35.23 9.67 -4.88
CA GLU A 400 35.68 10.86 -5.62
C GLU A 400 34.56 11.55 -6.43
N LEU A 401 33.35 10.97 -6.46
CA LEU A 401 32.22 11.54 -7.19
C LEU A 401 31.85 12.93 -6.66
N ILE A 402 31.35 13.81 -7.53
CA ILE A 402 30.86 15.12 -7.11
C ILE A 402 29.64 14.98 -6.19
N SER A 403 29.50 15.91 -5.25
CA SER A 403 28.28 16.00 -4.43
C SER A 403 27.05 16.34 -5.29
N SER A 404 25.88 15.87 -4.88
CA SER A 404 24.62 16.23 -5.53
C SER A 404 24.34 17.73 -5.48
N SER A 405 24.66 18.41 -4.37
CA SER A 405 24.51 19.86 -4.25
C SER A 405 25.35 20.63 -5.27
N LYS A 406 26.60 20.20 -5.50
CA LYS A 406 27.48 20.79 -6.53
C LYS A 406 26.91 20.55 -7.93
N PHE A 407 26.53 19.30 -8.23
CA PHE A 407 25.89 18.95 -9.50
C PHE A 407 24.65 19.79 -9.79
N ILE A 408 23.72 19.89 -8.83
CA ILE A 408 22.47 20.66 -8.99
C ILE A 408 22.77 22.13 -9.28
N LYS A 409 23.78 22.71 -8.61
CA LYS A 409 24.19 24.10 -8.85
C LYS A 409 24.76 24.31 -10.26
N GLU A 410 25.59 23.39 -10.73
CA GLU A 410 26.18 23.44 -12.08
C GLU A 410 25.12 23.22 -13.17
N TYR A 411 24.25 22.23 -12.99
CA TYR A 411 23.14 21.96 -13.90
C TYR A 411 22.23 23.19 -14.04
N ASN A 412 21.79 23.78 -12.92
CA ASN A 412 20.92 24.97 -12.96
C ASN A 412 21.58 26.21 -13.58
N LYS A 413 22.90 26.27 -13.68
CA LYS A 413 23.62 27.37 -14.34
C LYS A 413 23.64 27.20 -15.86
N ASN A 414 23.66 25.96 -16.36
CA ASN A 414 23.76 25.66 -17.78
C ASN A 414 22.40 25.61 -18.50
N TYR A 415 21.30 25.47 -17.76
CA TYR A 415 19.94 25.31 -18.29
C TYR A 415 18.95 26.38 -17.80
N LYS A 416 19.46 27.50 -17.26
CA LYS A 416 18.74 28.78 -17.13
C LYS A 416 19.21 29.69 -18.24
#